data_AF-A0A817L8G8-F1
#
_entry.id   AF-A0A817L8G8-F1
#
_cell.length_a   1.000
_cell.length_b   1.000
_cell.length_c   1.000
_cell.angle_alpha   90.00
_cell.angle_beta   90.00
_cell.angle_gamma   90.00
#
_symmetry.space_group_name_H-M   'P 1'
#
loop_
_entity.id
_entity.type
_entity.pdbx_description
1 polymer ?
#
loop_
_entity_poly.entity_id
_entity_poly.type
_entity_poly.pdbx_seq_one_letter_code
_entity_poly.pdbx_strand_id
1 'polypeptide(L)'
;MSGAGISTSAGIPDFRSPGTGLYSQLEKYNLPFPQAIFQLDYFRENPKPFFLLAKELYPQKFTPTPTHYFIRLLNEKGKLLRTFTQNIDSLERIAGIPTEKIVEAHGTFFTAHYIVFFGESLPERFAECVKSVNENLK
;
A
#
# COMPACT_ATOMS: atom_id res chain seq x y z
N MET A 1 -2.61 -8.97 15.55
CA MET A 1 -1.74 -8.59 14.43
C MET A 1 -2.41 -9.08 13.15
N SER A 2 -2.48 -8.25 12.12
CA SER A 2 -3.13 -8.54 10.84
C SER A 2 -2.19 -8.34 9.66
N GLY A 3 -2.56 -8.92 8.52
CA GLY A 3 -1.95 -8.70 7.21
C GLY A 3 -3.00 -8.85 6.12
N ALA A 4 -2.57 -8.96 4.86
CA ALA A 4 -3.45 -8.79 3.70
C ALA A 4 -4.67 -9.72 3.68
N GLY A 5 -4.59 -10.89 4.33
CA GLY A 5 -5.69 -11.85 4.41
C GLY A 5 -7.00 -11.29 5.01
N ILE A 6 -6.96 -10.25 5.84
CA ILE A 6 -8.20 -9.64 6.37
C ILE A 6 -8.89 -8.71 5.36
N SER A 7 -8.21 -8.35 4.27
CA SER A 7 -8.65 -7.42 3.23
C SER A 7 -8.98 -8.12 1.90
N THR A 8 -8.70 -9.43 1.76
CA THR A 8 -8.96 -10.17 0.52
C THR A 8 -10.44 -10.17 0.13
N SER A 9 -11.34 -10.31 1.09
CA SER A 9 -12.79 -10.23 0.87
C SER A 9 -13.31 -8.82 0.61
N ALA A 10 -12.48 -7.78 0.79
CA ALA A 10 -12.77 -6.43 0.33
C ALA A 10 -12.44 -6.23 -1.17
N GLY A 11 -11.88 -7.26 -1.83
CA GLY A 11 -11.41 -7.16 -3.22
C GLY A 11 -9.96 -6.68 -3.36
N ILE A 12 -9.22 -6.57 -2.26
CA ILE A 12 -7.80 -6.23 -2.28
C ILE A 12 -7.01 -7.55 -2.38
N PRO A 13 -6.30 -7.81 -3.48
CA PRO A 13 -5.53 -9.03 -3.60
C PRO A 13 -4.43 -9.06 -2.54
N ASP A 14 -4.14 -10.25 -2.01
CA ASP A 14 -2.90 -10.41 -1.25
C ASP A 14 -1.69 -10.39 -2.20
N PHE A 15 -0.47 -10.44 -1.64
CA PHE A 15 0.73 -10.43 -2.46
C PHE A 15 1.06 -11.80 -3.07
N ARG A 16 0.76 -12.90 -2.36
CA ARG A 16 1.44 -14.20 -2.53
C ARG A 16 0.55 -15.33 -3.04
N SER A 17 -0.78 -15.16 -3.06
CA SER A 17 -1.69 -16.22 -3.50
C SER A 17 -1.41 -16.58 -4.96
N PRO A 18 -1.22 -17.87 -5.30
CA PRO A 18 -1.02 -18.29 -6.68
C PRO A 18 -2.23 -17.93 -7.57
N GLY A 19 -1.99 -17.31 -8.72
CA GLY A 19 -3.01 -16.99 -9.73
C GLY A 19 -3.88 -15.76 -9.44
N THR A 20 -4.02 -15.34 -8.19
CA THR A 20 -4.82 -14.15 -7.79
C THR A 20 -4.02 -13.08 -7.07
N GLY A 21 -2.87 -13.44 -6.51
CA GLY A 21 -2.00 -12.54 -5.75
C GLY A 21 -1.25 -11.57 -6.64
N LEU A 22 -0.90 -10.42 -6.07
CA LEU A 22 -0.30 -9.31 -6.79
C LEU A 22 0.91 -9.72 -7.62
N TYR A 23 1.81 -10.56 -7.09
CA TYR A 23 3.00 -11.02 -7.81
C TYR A 23 2.70 -11.75 -9.12
N SER A 24 1.58 -12.48 -9.22
CA SER A 24 1.18 -13.14 -10.48
C SER A 24 0.68 -12.16 -11.54
N GLN A 25 0.35 -10.92 -11.17
CA GLN A 25 -0.14 -9.88 -12.07
C GLN A 25 0.96 -8.88 -12.48
N LEU A 26 2.18 -9.02 -11.95
CA LEU A 26 3.26 -8.06 -12.17
C LEU A 26 4.07 -8.32 -13.45
N GLU A 27 3.83 -9.42 -14.18
CA GLU A 27 4.54 -9.73 -15.43
C GLU A 27 4.44 -8.59 -16.45
N LYS A 28 3.33 -7.83 -16.43
CA LYS A 28 3.11 -6.64 -17.27
C LYS A 28 4.11 -5.50 -17.07
N TYR A 29 4.83 -5.48 -15.94
CA TYR A 29 5.75 -4.37 -15.60
C TYR A 29 7.21 -4.62 -15.99
N ASN A 30 7.53 -5.76 -16.62
CA ASN A 30 8.88 -6.14 -17.05
C ASN A 30 9.94 -5.93 -15.95
N LEU A 31 9.64 -6.43 -14.74
CA LEU A 31 10.51 -6.31 -13.57
C LEU A 31 11.65 -7.35 -13.63
N PRO A 32 12.84 -7.05 -13.06
CA PRO A 32 13.92 -8.03 -12.98
C PRO A 32 13.54 -9.24 -12.11
N PHE A 33 12.69 -9.01 -11.09
CA PHE A 33 12.03 -10.02 -10.27
C PHE A 33 10.79 -9.38 -9.60
N PRO A 34 9.76 -10.15 -9.21
CA PRO A 34 8.48 -9.59 -8.75
C PRO A 34 8.59 -8.65 -7.54
N GLN A 35 9.52 -8.90 -6.63
CA GLN A 35 9.72 -8.09 -5.42
C GLN A 35 10.39 -6.74 -5.70
N ALA A 36 11.02 -6.55 -6.87
CA ALA A 36 11.74 -5.33 -7.22
C ALA A 36 10.85 -4.08 -7.12
N ILE A 37 9.56 -4.20 -7.44
CA ILE A 37 8.60 -3.09 -7.35
C ILE A 37 8.44 -2.51 -5.93
N PHE A 38 8.80 -3.27 -4.90
CA PHE A 38 8.74 -2.86 -3.49
C PHE A 38 10.12 -2.60 -2.88
N GLN A 39 11.18 -2.61 -3.69
CA GLN A 39 12.53 -2.26 -3.24
C GLN A 39 12.81 -0.78 -3.48
N LEU A 40 13.35 -0.12 -2.46
CA LEU A 40 13.63 1.31 -2.51
C LEU A 40 14.64 1.66 -3.62
N ASP A 41 15.68 0.84 -3.80
CA ASP A 41 16.71 1.09 -4.82
C ASP A 41 16.12 1.04 -6.23
N TYR A 42 15.31 0.02 -6.53
CA TYR A 42 14.59 -0.06 -7.80
C TYR A 42 13.60 1.10 -7.97
N PHE A 43 12.89 1.49 -6.92
CA PHE A 43 11.97 2.63 -6.97
C PHE A 43 12.69 3.94 -7.29
N ARG A 44 13.90 4.15 -6.75
CA ARG A 44 14.73 5.33 -7.03
C ARG A 44 15.17 5.38 -8.51
N GLU A 45 15.48 4.24 -9.10
CA GLU A 45 15.87 4.15 -10.51
C GLU A 45 14.68 4.24 -11.48
N ASN A 46 13.58 3.55 -11.17
CA ASN A 46 12.39 3.45 -12.01
C ASN A 46 11.10 3.37 -11.16
N PRO A 47 10.51 4.52 -10.79
CA PRO A 47 9.33 4.55 -9.92
C PRO A 47 8.02 4.22 -10.67
N LYS A 48 8.04 4.18 -12.01
CA LYS A 48 6.84 4.06 -12.86
C LYS A 48 6.00 2.81 -12.56
N PRO A 49 6.58 1.59 -12.42
CA PRO A 49 5.80 0.41 -12.07
C PRO A 49 5.04 0.55 -10.75
N PHE A 50 5.69 1.10 -9.72
CA PHE A 50 5.06 1.32 -8.41
C PHE A 50 3.87 2.28 -8.52
N PHE A 51 4.02 3.40 -9.23
CA PHE A 51 2.92 4.37 -9.37
C PHE A 51 1.73 3.82 -10.17
N LEU A 52 2.00 3.02 -11.21
CA LEU A 52 0.93 2.33 -11.95
C LEU A 52 0.18 1.34 -11.06
N LEU A 53 0.91 0.57 -10.26
CA LEU A 53 0.35 -0.37 -9.30
C LEU A 53 -0.45 0.34 -8.20
N ALA A 54 0.08 1.42 -7.63
CA ALA A 54 -0.58 2.21 -6.58
C ALA A 54 -1.91 2.81 -7.07
N LYS A 55 -1.99 3.21 -8.36
CA LYS A 55 -3.23 3.67 -8.98
C LYS A 55 -4.31 2.56 -9.06
N GLU A 56 -3.90 1.32 -9.29
CA GLU A 56 -4.81 0.17 -9.30
C GLU A 56 -5.32 -0.18 -7.89
N LEU A 57 -4.46 -0.04 -6.87
CA LEU A 57 -4.73 -0.39 -5.47
C LEU A 57 -5.31 0.75 -4.62
N TYR A 58 -5.77 1.84 -5.24
CA TYR A 58 -6.14 3.05 -4.50
C TYR A 58 -7.32 2.82 -3.52
N PRO A 59 -7.19 3.20 -2.22
CA PRO A 59 -8.12 2.79 -1.15
C PRO A 59 -9.59 3.16 -1.32
N GLN A 60 -9.90 4.26 -2.03
CA GLN A 60 -11.26 4.80 -2.13
C GLN A 60 -12.27 3.85 -2.82
N LYS A 61 -11.82 2.70 -3.33
CA LYS A 61 -12.67 1.70 -3.98
C LYS A 61 -13.13 0.57 -3.05
N PHE A 62 -12.60 0.46 -1.83
CA PHE A 62 -12.76 -0.73 -1.00
C PHE A 62 -13.49 -0.44 0.31
N THR A 63 -14.27 -1.43 0.77
CA THR A 63 -15.02 -1.35 2.03
C THR A 63 -14.39 -2.27 3.08
N PRO A 64 -14.34 -1.88 4.38
CA PRO A 64 -13.80 -2.74 5.42
C PRO A 64 -14.57 -4.05 5.55
N THR A 65 -13.85 -5.14 5.80
CA THR A 65 -14.42 -6.48 5.96
C THR A 65 -15.01 -6.70 7.35
N PRO A 66 -15.81 -7.76 7.59
CA PRO A 66 -16.29 -8.11 8.93
C PRO A 66 -15.18 -8.25 9.97
N THR A 67 -13.97 -8.67 9.57
CA THR A 67 -12.81 -8.75 10.47
C THR A 67 -12.37 -7.36 10.95
N HIS A 68 -12.40 -6.35 10.10
CA HIS A 68 -12.10 -4.97 10.51
C HIS A 68 -13.15 -4.46 11.52
N TYR A 69 -14.43 -4.71 11.26
CA TYR A 69 -15.51 -4.35 12.19
C TYR A 69 -15.45 -5.14 13.50
N PHE A 70 -14.98 -6.38 13.49
CA PHE A 70 -14.72 -7.14 14.71
C PHE A 70 -13.62 -6.48 15.56
N ILE A 71 -12.55 -5.98 14.94
CA ILE A 71 -11.50 -5.23 15.67
C ILE A 71 -12.07 -3.93 16.24
N ARG A 72 -12.93 -3.22 15.49
CA ARG A 72 -13.68 -2.06 16.01
C ARG A 72 -14.55 -2.45 17.20
N LEU A 73 -15.27 -3.56 17.14
CA LEU A 73 -16.09 -4.05 18.25
C LEU A 73 -15.23 -4.31 19.50
N LEU A 74 -14.02 -4.87 19.36
CA LEU A 74 -13.08 -5.01 20.48
C LEU A 74 -12.71 -3.65 21.10
N ASN A 75 -12.56 -2.61 20.28
CA ASN A 75 -12.35 -1.24 20.76
C ASN A 75 -13.57 -0.70 21.52
N GLU A 76 -14.76 -0.81 20.95
CA GLU A 76 -16.02 -0.37 21.56
C GLU A 76 -16.31 -1.07 22.89
N LYS A 77 -15.85 -2.31 23.05
CA LYS A 77 -15.95 -3.08 24.31
C LYS A 77 -14.81 -2.83 25.29
N GLY A 78 -13.89 -1.90 24.99
CA GLY A 78 -12.72 -1.61 25.85
C GLY A 78 -11.71 -2.75 25.97
N LYS A 79 -11.72 -3.70 25.01
CA LYS A 79 -10.82 -4.87 24.98
C LYS A 79 -9.64 -4.70 24.02
N LEU A 80 -9.67 -3.71 23.14
CA LEU A 80 -8.57 -3.44 22.22
C LEU A 80 -7.46 -2.62 22.91
N LEU A 81 -6.32 -3.26 23.13
CA LEU A 81 -5.10 -2.55 23.53
C LEU A 81 -4.49 -1.80 22.34
N ARG A 82 -4.21 -2.54 21.25
CA ARG A 82 -3.60 -2.05 20.01
C ARG A 82 -3.95 -2.99 18.86
N THR A 83 -4.05 -2.47 17.64
CA THR A 83 -4.03 -3.26 16.40
C THR A 83 -2.74 -2.98 15.65
N PHE A 84 -1.98 -4.03 15.37
CA PHE A 84 -0.78 -3.97 14.53
C PHE A 84 -1.14 -4.54 13.17
N THR A 85 -1.00 -3.74 12.13
CA THR A 85 -1.32 -4.13 10.76
C THR A 85 -0.10 -4.01 9.85
N GLN A 86 0.06 -5.00 8.97
CA GLN A 86 1.01 -4.96 7.87
C GLN A 86 0.40 -4.34 6.60
N ASN A 87 -0.90 -4.05 6.62
CA ASN A 87 -1.62 -3.49 5.49
C ASN A 87 -1.35 -1.99 5.36
N ILE A 88 -1.48 -1.50 4.13
CA ILE A 88 -1.35 -0.09 3.78
C ILE A 88 -2.66 0.48 3.20
N ASP A 89 -3.73 -0.34 3.17
CA ASP A 89 -5.03 -0.06 2.54
C ASP A 89 -5.92 0.90 3.35
N SER A 90 -5.55 1.22 4.59
CA SER A 90 -6.28 2.12 5.51
C SER A 90 -7.67 1.61 5.93
N LEU A 91 -8.02 0.34 5.68
CA LEU A 91 -9.35 -0.19 6.02
C LEU A 91 -9.62 -0.19 7.53
N GLU A 92 -8.59 -0.27 8.38
CA GLU A 92 -8.73 -0.11 9.84
C GLU A 92 -9.24 1.29 10.22
N ARG A 93 -8.72 2.33 9.55
CA ARG A 93 -9.14 3.73 9.76
C ARG A 93 -10.57 3.92 9.25
N ILE A 94 -10.87 3.43 8.06
CA ILE A 94 -12.20 3.52 7.45
C ILE A 94 -13.25 2.76 8.29
N ALA A 95 -12.86 1.63 8.90
CA ALA A 95 -13.72 0.90 9.82
C ALA A 95 -14.06 1.71 11.08
N GLY A 96 -13.31 2.77 11.40
CA GLY A 96 -13.52 3.62 12.57
C GLY A 96 -12.73 3.19 13.81
N ILE A 97 -11.62 2.46 13.63
CA ILE A 97 -10.70 2.17 14.73
C ILE A 97 -9.93 3.47 15.05
N PRO A 98 -9.84 3.90 16.32
CA PRO A 98 -9.13 5.13 16.67
C PRO A 98 -7.66 5.09 16.23
N THR A 99 -7.16 6.20 15.69
CA THR A 99 -5.81 6.26 15.09
C THR A 99 -4.72 5.91 16.11
N GLU A 100 -4.88 6.36 17.34
CA GLU A 100 -3.97 6.04 18.44
C GLU A 100 -3.92 4.54 18.76
N LYS A 101 -4.93 3.76 18.38
CA LYS A 101 -4.93 2.30 18.57
C LYS A 101 -4.30 1.54 17.41
N ILE A 102 -3.98 2.20 16.30
CA ILE A 102 -3.46 1.58 15.08
C ILE A 102 -1.94 1.75 15.04
N VAL A 103 -1.23 0.66 14.76
CA VAL A 103 0.19 0.66 14.39
C VAL A 103 0.30 0.11 12.97
N GLU A 104 0.52 1.01 12.02
CA GLU A 104 0.76 0.72 10.60
C GLU A 104 2.22 0.32 10.40
N ALA A 105 2.53 -0.96 10.60
CA ALA A 105 3.92 -1.45 10.66
C ALA A 105 4.69 -1.29 9.34
N HIS A 106 3.98 -1.21 8.20
CA HIS A 106 4.56 -1.00 6.88
C HIS A 106 4.25 0.39 6.30
N GLY A 107 3.85 1.34 7.15
CA GLY A 107 3.47 2.69 6.73
C GLY A 107 2.04 2.76 6.18
N THR A 108 1.73 3.86 5.50
CA THR A 108 0.37 4.20 5.08
C THR A 108 0.36 4.98 3.76
N PHE A 109 -0.68 4.80 2.95
CA PHE A 109 -0.94 5.67 1.79
C PHE A 109 -1.55 7.03 2.20
N PHE A 110 -1.92 7.20 3.47
CA PHE A 110 -2.57 8.42 3.95
C PHE A 110 -1.67 9.66 3.90
N THR A 111 -0.35 9.48 3.95
CA THR A 111 0.64 10.57 3.91
C THR A 111 1.82 10.20 3.00
N ALA A 112 2.43 11.21 2.37
CA ALA A 112 3.65 11.04 1.59
C ALA A 112 4.73 12.04 2.03
N HIS A 113 6.00 11.68 1.82
CA HIS A 113 7.16 12.52 2.12
C HIS A 113 8.07 12.62 0.89
N TYR A 114 8.79 13.73 0.77
CA TYR A 114 9.82 13.88 -0.25
C TYR A 114 10.99 12.93 0.03
N ILE A 115 11.48 12.27 -1.01
CA ILE A 115 12.74 11.53 -0.95
C ILE A 115 13.87 12.53 -1.23
N VAL A 116 14.77 12.69 -0.26
CA VAL A 116 15.98 13.51 -0.42
C VAL A 116 17.13 12.61 -0.86
N PHE A 117 17.75 12.96 -1.98
CA PHE A 117 18.98 12.33 -2.48
C PHE A 117 20.16 13.19 -2.03
N PHE A 118 20.93 12.70 -1.05
CA PHE A 118 22.10 13.43 -0.55
C PHE A 118 23.29 13.22 -1.47
N GLY A 119 23.66 14.25 -2.24
CA GLY A 119 24.85 14.23 -3.09
C GLY A 119 24.70 13.49 -4.43
N GLU A 120 23.51 12.96 -4.73
CA GLU A 120 23.20 12.28 -5.99
C GLU A 120 22.21 13.10 -6.82
N SER A 121 22.43 13.16 -8.13
CA SER A 121 21.44 13.70 -9.07
C SER A 121 20.24 12.76 -9.15
N LEU A 122 19.03 13.33 -9.18
CA LEU A 122 17.80 12.56 -9.42
C LEU A 122 17.95 11.75 -10.71
N PRO A 123 17.72 10.42 -10.71
CA PRO A 123 17.78 9.63 -11.92
C PRO A 123 16.84 10.20 -12.98
N GLU A 124 17.29 10.30 -14.23
CA GLU A 124 16.54 10.93 -15.33
C GLU A 124 15.15 10.29 -15.50
N ARG A 125 15.07 8.96 -15.42
CA ARG A 125 13.82 8.19 -15.44
C ARG A 125 12.86 8.54 -14.29
N PHE A 126 13.39 8.86 -13.12
CA PHE A 126 12.56 9.31 -11.99
C PHE A 126 11.98 10.69 -12.28
N ALA A 127 12.80 11.62 -12.80
CA ALA A 127 12.36 12.95 -13.20
C ALA A 127 11.25 12.91 -14.26
N GLU A 128 11.43 12.09 -15.30
CA GLU A 128 10.45 11.87 -16.36
C GLU A 128 9.14 11.28 -15.83
N CYS A 129 9.24 10.27 -14.95
CA CYS A 129 8.07 9.65 -14.36
C CYS A 129 7.24 10.67 -13.58
N VAL A 130 7.88 11.48 -12.72
CA VAL A 130 7.18 12.51 -11.94
C VAL A 130 6.47 13.52 -12.85
N LYS A 131 7.12 13.97 -13.94
CA LYS A 131 6.48 14.84 -14.94
C LYS A 131 5.24 14.18 -15.54
N SER A 132 5.37 12.94 -16.00
CA SER A 132 4.26 12.20 -16.63
C SER A 132 3.09 11.93 -15.68
N VAL A 133 3.35 11.64 -14.39
CA VAL A 133 2.29 11.40 -13.40
C VAL A 133 1.55 12.70 -13.10
N ASN A 134 2.25 13.83 -12.99
CA ASN A 134 1.64 15.13 -12.73
C ASN A 134 0.79 15.65 -13.91
N GLU A 135 1.17 15.35 -15.15
CA GLU A 135 0.38 15.71 -16.34
C GLU A 135 -0.93 14.91 -16.43
N ASN A 136 -0.95 13.67 -15.94
CA ASN A 136 -2.14 12.80 -15.92
C ASN A 136 -3.06 13.02 -14.69
N LEU A 137 -2.73 13.99 -13.83
CA LEU A 137 -3.53 14.40 -12.67
C LEU A 137 -4.30 15.72 -12.90
N LYS A 138 -4.22 16.30 -14.11
CA LYS A 138 -5.10 17.39 -14.58
C LYS A 138 -6.31 16.82 -15.30
#